data_AF-A0A1I2WE76-F1
#
_entry.id   AF-A0A1I2WE76-F1
#
_cell.length_a   1.000
_cell.length_b   1.000
_cell.length_c   1.000
_cell.angle_alpha   90.00
_cell.angle_beta   90.00
_cell.angle_gamma   90.00
#
_symmetry.space_group_name_H-M   'P 1'
#
loop_
_entity.id
_entity.type
_entity.pdbx_description
1 polymer ?
#
loop_
_entity_poly.entity_id
_entity_poly.type
_entity_poly.pdbx_seq_one_letter_code
_entity_poly.pdbx_strand_id
1 'polypeptide(L)'
;MAELIIYNNFALRFGIGEQKELYLNQDMANHKSALKRIRANEAKRLRNRYQAKTTRTFIKRLKAATDKVEAQELYQKVSSLLDKLAKKNVIHKNNASNKKSRLAKFVNALA
;
A
#
# COMPACT_ATOMS: atom_id res chain seq x y z
N MET A 1 -7.93 11.13 -35.10
CA MET A 1 -8.97 10.20 -34.58
C MET A 1 -8.42 8.82 -34.22
N ALA A 2 -7.47 8.25 -34.98
CA ALA A 2 -6.88 6.94 -34.67
C ALA A 2 -5.99 6.95 -33.40
N GLU A 3 -5.23 8.01 -33.16
CA GLU A 3 -4.37 8.13 -31.95
C GLU A 3 -5.17 8.24 -30.63
N LEU A 4 -6.40 8.78 -30.69
CA LEU A 4 -7.27 8.91 -29.52
C LEU A 4 -7.88 7.56 -29.09
N ILE A 5 -8.02 6.61 -30.03
CA ILE A 5 -8.63 5.30 -29.80
C ILE A 5 -7.59 4.32 -29.20
N ILE A 6 -6.32 4.41 -29.62
CA ILE A 6 -5.23 3.56 -29.11
C ILE A 6 -4.92 3.89 -27.65
N TYR A 7 -4.96 5.17 -27.25
CA TYR A 7 -4.69 5.58 -25.87
C TYR A 7 -5.80 5.14 -24.89
N ASN A 8 -7.03 5.05 -25.37
CA ASN A 8 -8.19 4.68 -24.57
C ASN A 8 -8.20 3.19 -24.19
N ASN A 9 -7.79 2.31 -25.13
CA ASN A 9 -7.73 0.87 -24.88
C ASN A 9 -6.54 0.43 -24.00
N PHE A 10 -5.43 1.18 -23.97
CA PHE A 10 -4.29 0.88 -23.09
C PHE A 10 -4.57 1.29 -21.63
N ALA A 11 -5.29 2.38 -21.42
CA ALA A 11 -5.60 2.93 -20.10
C ALA A 11 -6.56 2.06 -19.27
N LEU A 12 -7.50 1.37 -19.94
CA LEU A 12 -8.46 0.46 -19.31
C LEU A 12 -7.82 -0.83 -18.76
N ARG A 13 -6.67 -1.26 -19.31
CA ARG A 13 -6.00 -2.51 -18.91
C ARG A 13 -5.10 -2.38 -17.68
N PHE A 14 -4.67 -1.17 -17.33
CA PHE A 14 -3.76 -0.93 -16.20
C PHE A 14 -4.42 -0.20 -15.01
N GLY A 15 -5.69 0.22 -15.12
CA GLY A 15 -6.41 0.87 -14.01
C GLY A 15 -5.75 2.17 -13.54
N ILE A 16 -5.19 2.95 -14.48
CA ILE A 16 -4.54 4.24 -14.20
C ILE A 16 -5.13 5.42 -15.00
N GLY A 17 -6.23 5.20 -15.73
CA GLY A 17 -6.87 6.22 -16.55
C GLY A 17 -8.20 6.72 -16.01
N GLU A 18 -8.20 7.41 -14.87
CA GLU A 18 -9.39 8.14 -14.36
C GLU A 18 -9.02 9.46 -13.64
N GLN A 19 -7.77 9.92 -13.75
CA GLN A 19 -7.36 11.16 -13.06
C GLN A 19 -7.68 12.44 -13.85
N LYS A 20 -8.15 12.33 -15.09
CA LYS A 20 -8.56 13.49 -15.90
C LYS A 20 -10.03 13.90 -15.68
N GLU A 21 -10.84 13.09 -14.99
CA GLU A 21 -12.17 13.51 -14.52
C GLU A 21 -12.14 14.23 -13.17
N LEU A 22 -10.98 14.34 -12.51
CA LEU A 22 -10.81 15.15 -11.30
C LEU A 22 -10.79 16.66 -11.57
N TYR A 23 -10.92 17.10 -12.83
CA TYR A 23 -10.93 18.50 -13.23
C TYR A 23 -12.31 19.19 -13.17
N LEU A 24 -13.34 18.55 -12.60
CA LEU A 24 -14.67 19.13 -12.43
C LEU A 24 -15.18 19.07 -10.98
N ASN A 25 -14.34 19.48 -10.03
CA ASN A 25 -14.76 19.78 -8.65
C ASN A 25 -14.33 21.20 -8.26
N GLN A 26 -14.65 22.18 -9.10
CA GLN A 26 -14.64 23.59 -8.69
C GLN A 26 -15.77 23.89 -7.66
N ASP A 27 -16.74 22.99 -7.49
CA ASP A 27 -17.93 23.21 -6.64
C ASP A 27 -17.89 22.56 -5.23
N MET A 28 -16.90 21.71 -4.91
CA MET A 28 -16.86 20.97 -3.62
C MET A 28 -15.81 21.49 -2.62
N ALA A 29 -14.82 22.28 -3.06
CA ALA A 29 -13.72 22.77 -2.22
C ALA A 29 -13.70 24.30 -2.14
N ASN A 30 -14.63 24.84 -1.37
CA ASN A 30 -14.94 26.29 -1.34
C ASN A 30 -13.86 27.16 -0.67
N HIS A 31 -12.89 26.56 0.03
CA HIS A 31 -11.81 27.28 0.73
C HIS A 31 -10.42 26.90 0.23
N LYS A 32 -9.52 27.90 0.14
CA LYS A 32 -8.11 27.71 -0.27
C LYS A 32 -7.37 26.66 0.58
N SER A 33 -7.72 26.55 1.86
CA SER A 33 -7.20 25.53 2.78
C SER A 33 -7.62 24.11 2.39
N ALA A 34 -8.86 23.92 1.91
CA ALA A 34 -9.37 22.62 1.46
C ALA A 34 -8.64 22.13 0.21
N LEU A 35 -8.46 23.01 -0.79
CA LEU A 35 -7.68 22.71 -2.00
C LEU A 35 -6.24 22.28 -1.65
N LYS A 36 -5.60 22.97 -0.69
CA LYS A 36 -4.26 22.59 -0.20
C LYS A 36 -4.26 21.21 0.46
N ARG A 37 -5.29 20.89 1.25
CA ARG A 37 -5.42 19.59 1.91
C ARG A 37 -5.62 18.46 0.91
N ILE A 38 -6.44 18.64 -0.13
CA ILE A 38 -6.65 17.65 -1.19
C ILE A 38 -5.33 17.26 -1.84
N ARG A 39 -4.54 18.24 -2.31
CA ARG A 39 -3.22 18.02 -2.92
C ARG A 39 -2.25 17.28 -1.99
N ALA A 40 -2.16 17.72 -0.73
CA ALA A 40 -1.27 17.10 0.25
C ALA A 40 -1.71 15.67 0.63
N ASN A 41 -3.01 15.44 0.74
CA ASN A 41 -3.59 14.14 1.09
C ASN A 41 -3.36 13.13 -0.02
N GLU A 42 -3.51 13.53 -1.28
CA GLU A 42 -3.25 12.65 -2.42
C GLU A 42 -1.80 12.15 -2.43
N ALA A 43 -0.83 13.06 -2.31
CA ALA A 43 0.58 12.71 -2.26
C ALA A 43 0.90 11.75 -1.08
N LYS A 44 0.30 11.98 0.10
CA LYS A 44 0.41 11.08 1.25
C LYS A 44 -0.25 9.73 0.99
N ARG A 45 -1.44 9.71 0.39
CA ARG A 45 -2.21 8.50 0.06
C ARG A 45 -1.42 7.59 -0.87
N LEU A 46 -0.81 8.14 -1.92
CA LEU A 46 0.00 7.38 -2.89
C LEU A 46 1.16 6.66 -2.20
N ARG A 47 1.96 7.40 -1.40
CA ARG A 47 3.12 6.83 -0.69
C ARG A 47 2.72 5.78 0.34
N ASN A 48 1.66 6.04 1.12
CA ASN A 48 1.19 5.12 2.15
C ASN A 48 0.62 3.86 1.53
N ARG A 49 -0.15 3.98 0.44
CA ARG A 49 -0.69 2.84 -0.31
C ARG A 49 0.43 1.96 -0.84
N TYR A 50 1.46 2.55 -1.45
CA TYR A 50 2.59 1.79 -1.99
C TYR A 50 3.31 1.01 -0.89
N GLN A 51 3.74 1.68 0.18
CA GLN A 51 4.47 1.03 1.29
C GLN A 51 3.62 -0.08 1.96
N ALA A 52 2.34 0.18 2.19
CA ALA A 52 1.43 -0.82 2.76
C ALA A 52 1.20 -2.01 1.81
N LYS A 53 1.09 -1.77 0.50
CA LYS A 53 0.94 -2.85 -0.50
C LYS A 53 2.17 -3.74 -0.51
N THR A 54 3.37 -3.15 -0.54
CA THR A 54 4.63 -3.89 -0.51
C THR A 54 4.73 -4.79 0.72
N THR A 55 4.47 -4.26 1.92
CA THR A 55 4.48 -5.07 3.15
C THR A 55 3.43 -6.20 3.11
N ARG A 56 2.23 -5.95 2.58
CA ARG A 56 1.21 -6.99 2.40
C ARG A 56 1.67 -8.11 1.45
N THR A 57 2.39 -7.77 0.38
CA THR A 57 2.95 -8.76 -0.54
C THR A 57 3.97 -9.66 0.16
N PHE A 58 4.87 -9.10 0.96
CA PHE A 58 5.84 -9.90 1.72
C PHE A 58 5.16 -10.77 2.79
N ILE A 59 4.11 -10.27 3.45
CA ILE A 59 3.30 -11.08 4.37
C ILE A 59 2.65 -12.27 3.65
N LYS A 60 2.12 -12.05 2.43
CA LYS A 60 1.55 -13.14 1.62
C LYS A 60 2.62 -14.17 1.24
N ARG A 61 3.81 -13.73 0.84
CA ARG A 61 4.94 -14.62 0.53
C ARG A 61 5.35 -15.47 1.73
N LEU A 62 5.49 -14.84 2.90
CA LEU A 62 5.81 -15.57 4.14
C LEU A 62 4.74 -16.62 4.48
N LYS A 63 3.46 -16.33 4.26
CA LYS A 63 2.39 -17.30 4.47
C LYS A 63 2.35 -18.45 3.46
N ALA A 64 2.97 -18.27 2.29
CA ALA A 64 3.04 -19.28 1.24
C ALA A 64 4.30 -20.14 1.35
N ALA A 65 5.30 -19.71 2.12
CA ALA A 65 6.52 -20.48 2.36
C ALA A 65 6.21 -21.71 3.22
N THR A 66 6.70 -22.88 2.79
CA THR A 66 6.61 -24.15 3.51
C THR A 66 7.86 -24.43 4.33
N ASP A 67 9.01 -23.92 3.88
CA ASP A 67 10.31 -24.20 4.47
C ASP A 67 10.63 -23.23 5.62
N LYS A 68 11.00 -23.80 6.78
CA LYS A 68 11.22 -23.04 8.01
C LYS A 68 12.38 -22.05 7.92
N VAL A 69 13.46 -22.44 7.26
CA VAL A 69 14.67 -21.60 7.11
C VAL A 69 14.35 -20.36 6.29
N GLU A 70 13.69 -20.53 5.14
CA GLU A 70 13.27 -19.42 4.28
C GLU A 70 12.24 -18.53 4.99
N ALA A 71 11.28 -19.14 5.70
CA ALA A 71 10.26 -18.42 6.46
C ALA A 71 10.87 -17.51 7.54
N GLN A 72 11.95 -17.94 8.20
CA GLN A 72 12.65 -17.15 9.22
C GLN A 72 13.35 -15.91 8.61
N GLU A 73 14.02 -16.06 7.48
CA GLU A 73 14.63 -14.93 6.77
C GLU A 73 13.59 -13.92 6.27
N LEU A 74 12.49 -14.42 5.70
CA LEU A 74 11.37 -13.61 5.28
C LEU A 74 10.70 -12.90 6.46
N TYR A 75 10.62 -13.56 7.61
CA TYR A 75 10.05 -12.99 8.83
C TYR A 75 10.86 -11.78 9.29
N GLN A 76 12.18 -11.87 9.29
CA GLN A 76 13.04 -10.75 9.67
C GLN A 76 12.82 -9.53 8.76
N LYS A 77 12.71 -9.75 7.45
CA LYS A 77 12.39 -8.70 6.47
C LYS A 77 11.01 -8.09 6.71
N VAL A 78 9.99 -8.93 6.94
CA VAL A 78 8.60 -8.48 7.20
C VAL A 78 8.51 -7.69 8.51
N SER A 79 9.19 -8.14 9.57
CA SER A 79 9.24 -7.47 10.87
C SER A 79 9.78 -6.04 10.73
N SER A 80 10.91 -5.88 10.03
CA SER A 80 11.49 -4.56 9.73
C SER A 80 10.52 -3.66 8.94
N LEU A 81 9.80 -4.21 7.96
CA LEU A 81 8.83 -3.45 7.17
C LEU A 81 7.62 -2.99 8.00
N LEU A 82 7.13 -3.83 8.91
CA LEU A 82 6.03 -3.46 9.81
C LEU A 82 6.45 -2.32 10.76
N ASP A 83 7.66 -2.38 11.30
CA ASP A 83 8.16 -1.34 12.21
C ASP A 83 8.43 -0.02 11.48
N LYS A 84 8.90 -0.07 10.22
CA LYS A 84 9.00 1.12 9.36
C LYS A 84 7.63 1.78 9.10
N LEU A 85 6.58 0.99 8.90
CA LEU A 85 5.21 1.51 8.72
C LEU A 85 4.67 2.13 10.02
N ALA A 86 4.97 1.52 11.17
CA ALA A 86 4.60 2.05 12.48
C ALA A 86 5.30 3.38 12.78
N LYS A 87 6.61 3.47 12.52
CA LYS A 87 7.39 4.71 12.69
C LYS A 87 6.86 5.87 11.86
N LYS A 88 6.35 5.57 10.65
CA LYS A 88 5.74 6.57 9.75
C LYS A 88 4.26 6.84 10.03
N ASN A 89 3.69 6.28 11.10
CA ASN A 89 2.27 6.37 11.47
C ASN A 89 1.32 5.92 10.34
N VAL A 90 1.76 5.02 9.46
CA VAL A 90 0.89 4.42 8.43
C VAL A 90 0.02 3.32 9.03
N ILE A 91 0.54 2.61 10.02
CA ILE A 91 -0.19 1.65 10.85
C ILE A 91 0.05 1.96 12.32
N HIS A 92 -0.95 1.73 13.17
CA HIS A 92 -0.78 1.92 14.61
C HIS A 92 0.22 0.92 15.20
N LYS A 93 1.00 1.32 16.21
CA LYS A 93 2.00 0.48 16.89
C LYS A 93 1.43 -0.86 17.36
N ASN A 94 0.24 -0.85 17.97
CA ASN A 94 -0.42 -2.08 18.42
C ASN A 94 -0.80 -3.00 17.25
N ASN A 95 -1.19 -2.44 16.10
CA ASN A 95 -1.50 -3.24 14.91
C ASN A 95 -0.23 -3.90 14.34
N ALA A 96 0.90 -3.18 14.33
CA ALA A 96 2.20 -3.75 13.97
C ALA A 96 2.58 -4.90 14.91
N SER A 97 2.51 -4.70 16.22
CA SER A 97 2.80 -5.74 17.23
C SER A 97 1.88 -6.96 17.11
N ASN A 98 0.58 -6.75 16.90
CA ASN A 98 -0.39 -7.83 16.70
C ASN A 98 -0.06 -8.66 15.45
N LYS A 99 0.36 -8.00 14.37
CA LYS A 99 0.80 -8.70 13.15
C LYS A 99 2.10 -9.47 13.38
N LYS A 100 3.10 -8.89 14.05
CA LYS A 100 4.35 -9.58 14.40
C LYS A 100 4.09 -10.83 15.23
N SER A 101 3.28 -10.73 16.29
CA SER A 101 2.91 -11.87 17.14
C SER A 101 2.24 -13.00 16.35
N ARG A 102 1.26 -12.69 15.49
CA ARG A 102 0.59 -13.71 14.66
C ARG A 102 1.53 -14.38 13.66
N LEU A 103 2.44 -13.62 13.06
CA LEU A 103 3.40 -14.17 12.10
C LEU A 103 4.48 -15.01 12.78
N ALA A 104 4.95 -14.61 13.96
CA ALA A 104 5.88 -15.41 14.76
C ALA A 104 5.27 -16.77 15.13
N LYS A 105 3.99 -16.79 15.55
CA LYS A 105 3.26 -18.04 15.81
C LYS A 105 3.17 -18.93 14.58
N PHE A 106 2.95 -18.34 13.40
CA PHE A 106 2.91 -19.09 12.14
C PHE A 106 4.26 -19.72 11.81
N VAL A 107 5.36 -18.95 11.88
CA VAL A 107 6.71 -19.46 11.59
C VAL A 107 7.13 -20.55 12.59
N ASN A 108 6.80 -20.39 13.86
CA ASN A 108 7.09 -21.40 14.89
C ASN A 108 6.27 -22.68 14.72
N ALA A 109 5.08 -22.59 14.10
CA ALA A 109 4.24 -23.75 13.82
C ALA A 109 4.69 -24.52 12.57
N LEU A 110 5.50 -23.92 11.69
CA LEU A 110 6.17 -24.62 10.61
C LEU A 110 7.29 -25.49 11.23
N ALA A 111 7.15 -26.80 11.08
CA ALA A 111 8.05 -27.81 11.64
C ALA A 111 9.47 -27.67 11.07
#